data_AF-M7N7W1-F1
#
_entry.id   AF-M7N7W1-F1
#
_cell.length_a   1.000
_cell.length_b   1.000
_cell.length_c   1.000
_cell.angle_alpha   90.00
_cell.angle_beta   90.00
_cell.angle_gamma   90.00
#
_symmetry.space_group_name_H-M   'P 1'
#
loop_
_entity.id
_entity.type
_entity.pdbx_description
1 polymer ?
#
loop_
_entity_poly.entity_id
_entity_poly.type
_entity_poly.pdbx_seq_one_letter_code
_entity_poly.pdbx_strand_id
1 'polypeptide(L)'
;MKKSDSVVEKDIALQIGEVAFSYYQVQRAAPDQEDFLEWIGSLPEPARSRYLAKGFAASRNDLAFLDFFRQIRDREMKMYMQERLSKEDYLLWLTHRHRPSEE
;
A
#
# COMPACT_ATOMS: atom_id res chain seq x y z
N MET A 1 27.77 28.75 2.15
CA MET A 1 27.85 27.36 2.62
C MET A 1 26.43 26.77 2.59
N LYS A 2 26.06 26.01 1.54
CA LYS A 2 24.71 25.40 1.36
C LYS A 2 24.76 23.99 0.73
N LYS A 3 25.96 23.44 0.53
CA LYS A 3 26.17 22.17 -0.19
C LYS A 3 26.04 20.92 0.69
N SER A 4 26.11 21.08 2.02
CA SER A 4 26.11 19.94 2.95
C SER A 4 24.71 19.38 3.17
N ASP A 5 23.72 20.25 3.38
CA ASP A 5 22.34 19.85 3.68
C ASP A 5 21.68 19.14 2.49
N SER A 6 21.98 19.59 1.26
CA SER A 6 21.46 18.99 0.01
C SER A 6 21.97 17.57 -0.27
N VAL A 7 23.10 17.14 0.31
CA VAL A 7 23.63 15.78 0.12
C VAL A 7 22.97 14.84 1.13
N VAL A 8 22.85 15.27 2.39
CA VAL A 8 22.18 14.50 3.45
C VAL A 8 20.71 14.24 3.11
N GLU A 9 19.99 15.22 2.55
CA GLU A 9 18.61 15.04 2.08
C GLU A 9 18.47 14.00 0.95
N LYS A 10 19.46 13.91 0.06
CA LYS A 10 19.46 12.91 -1.03
C LYS A 10 19.70 11.51 -0.51
N ASP A 11 20.57 11.36 0.48
CA ASP A 11 20.88 10.06 1.09
C ASP A 11 19.67 9.51 1.88
N ILE A 12 18.94 10.37 2.60
CA ILE A 12 17.71 10.01 3.31
C ILE A 12 16.61 9.58 2.32
N ALA A 13 16.39 10.34 1.26
CA ALA A 13 15.38 10.01 0.25
C ALA A 13 15.69 8.67 -0.45
N LEU A 14 16.97 8.39 -0.72
CA LEU A 14 17.41 7.12 -1.27
C LEU A 14 17.11 5.97 -0.30
N GLN A 15 17.46 6.11 0.98
CA GLN A 15 17.21 5.09 1.99
C GLN A 15 15.70 4.79 2.14
N ILE A 16 14.86 5.83 2.21
CA ILE A 16 13.39 5.66 2.25
C ILE A 16 12.90 4.92 0.99
N GLY A 17 13.43 5.30 -0.18
CA GLY A 17 13.11 4.67 -1.46
C GLY A 17 13.49 3.20 -1.51
N GLU A 18 14.67 2.83 -1.00
CA GLU A 18 15.15 1.45 -0.93
C GLU A 18 14.26 0.59 -0.03
N VAL A 19 13.88 1.10 1.15
CA VAL A 19 12.95 0.40 2.05
C VAL A 19 11.58 0.24 1.38
N ALA A 20 11.05 1.29 0.76
CA ALA A 20 9.78 1.22 0.02
C ALA A 20 9.84 0.24 -1.16
N PHE A 21 10.96 0.20 -1.88
CA PHE A 21 11.16 -0.75 -2.97
C PHE A 21 11.25 -2.19 -2.47
N SER A 22 11.93 -2.43 -1.34
CA SER A 22 12.02 -3.75 -0.72
C SER A 22 10.66 -4.31 -0.34
N TYR A 23 9.70 -3.46 0.04
CA TYR A 23 8.32 -3.87 0.28
C TYR A 23 7.70 -4.50 -0.97
N TYR A 24 7.86 -3.90 -2.14
CA TYR A 24 7.28 -4.45 -3.37
C TYR A 24 7.97 -5.72 -3.87
N GLN A 25 9.23 -5.96 -3.47
CA GLN A 25 9.96 -7.19 -3.81
C GLN A 25 9.41 -8.43 -3.10
N VAL A 26 8.93 -8.28 -1.86
CA VAL A 26 8.50 -9.42 -1.03
C VAL A 26 6.99 -9.65 -1.04
N GLN A 27 6.24 -8.72 -1.63
CA GLN A 27 4.79 -8.71 -1.56
C GLN A 27 4.13 -9.23 -2.82
N ARG A 28 2.94 -9.83 -2.67
CA ARG A 28 2.16 -10.30 -3.81
C ARG A 28 1.66 -9.13 -4.68
N ALA A 29 1.71 -9.33 -5.99
CA ALA A 29 1.29 -8.33 -6.98
C ALA A 29 -0.23 -8.30 -7.21
N ALA A 30 -0.93 -9.38 -6.85
CA ALA A 30 -2.36 -9.54 -7.10
C ALA A 30 -3.07 -10.09 -5.85
N PRO A 31 -4.36 -9.78 -5.67
CA PRO A 31 -5.15 -10.35 -4.58
C PRO A 31 -5.36 -11.85 -4.78
N ASP A 32 -5.53 -12.56 -3.67
CA ASP A 32 -5.82 -13.99 -3.65
C ASP A 32 -7.21 -14.32 -3.10
N GLN A 33 -7.47 -15.61 -2.87
CA GLN A 33 -8.73 -16.10 -2.36
C GLN A 33 -9.00 -15.64 -0.91
N GLU A 34 -7.95 -15.44 -0.10
CA GLU A 34 -8.09 -15.00 1.29
C GLU A 34 -8.51 -13.54 1.34
N ASP A 35 -7.87 -12.68 0.52
CA ASP A 35 -8.28 -11.28 0.32
C ASP A 35 -9.76 -11.17 -0.05
N PHE A 36 -10.21 -12.04 -0.95
CA PHE A 36 -11.61 -12.08 -1.38
C PHE A 36 -12.54 -12.44 -0.23
N LEU A 37 -12.20 -13.45 0.58
CA LEU A 37 -13.04 -13.85 1.72
C LEU A 37 -13.10 -12.74 2.79
N GLU A 38 -11.99 -12.05 3.06
CA GLU A 38 -11.96 -10.89 3.96
C GLU A 38 -12.86 -9.77 3.44
N TRP A 39 -12.73 -9.43 2.15
CA TRP A 39 -13.56 -8.42 1.50
C TRP A 39 -15.05 -8.76 1.59
N ILE A 40 -15.43 -10.00 1.24
CA ILE A 40 -16.79 -10.50 1.33
C ILE A 40 -17.33 -10.37 2.76
N GLY A 41 -16.51 -10.70 3.77
CA GLY A 41 -16.86 -10.56 5.18
C GLY A 41 -17.17 -9.12 5.59
N SER A 42 -16.56 -8.13 4.93
CA SER A 42 -16.82 -6.72 5.18
C SER A 42 -18.08 -6.17 4.50
N LEU A 43 -18.63 -6.86 3.49
CA LEU A 43 -19.77 -6.37 2.73
C LEU A 43 -21.10 -6.60 3.47
N PRO A 44 -22.04 -5.65 3.40
CA PRO A 44 -23.42 -5.87 3.85
C PRO A 44 -24.19 -6.78 2.88
N GLU A 45 -25.30 -7.35 3.35
CA GLU A 45 -26.29 -7.96 2.45
C GLU A 45 -27.06 -6.86 1.66
N PRO A 46 -27.49 -7.11 0.41
CA PRO A 46 -27.40 -8.36 -0.35
C PRO A 46 -26.08 -8.53 -1.15
N ALA A 47 -25.15 -7.56 -1.03
CA ALA A 47 -23.93 -7.55 -1.83
C ALA A 47 -23.03 -8.74 -1.52
N ARG A 48 -22.91 -9.10 -0.24
CA ARG A 48 -22.17 -10.30 0.22
C ARG A 48 -22.67 -11.56 -0.49
N SER A 49 -23.96 -11.87 -0.41
CA SER A 49 -24.54 -13.04 -1.09
C SER A 49 -24.31 -13.04 -2.59
N ARG A 50 -24.45 -11.87 -3.24
CA ARG A 50 -24.21 -11.73 -4.68
C ARG A 50 -22.77 -12.08 -5.06
N TYR A 51 -21.78 -11.53 -4.35
CA TYR A 51 -20.37 -11.78 -4.68
C TYR A 51 -19.91 -13.18 -4.25
N LEU A 52 -20.46 -13.74 -3.16
CA LEU A 52 -20.27 -15.15 -2.82
C LEU A 52 -20.72 -16.08 -3.94
N ALA A 53 -21.92 -15.85 -4.49
CA ALA A 53 -22.42 -16.64 -5.62
C ALA A 53 -21.61 -16.43 -6.91
N LYS A 54 -21.09 -15.22 -7.13
CA LYS A 54 -20.22 -14.90 -8.27
C LYS A 54 -18.85 -15.60 -8.18
N GLY A 55 -18.31 -15.71 -6.97
CA GLY A 55 -17.01 -16.34 -6.69
C GLY A 55 -15.80 -15.49 -7.05
N PHE A 56 -14.63 -15.89 -6.54
CA PHE A 56 -13.38 -15.15 -6.67
C PHE A 56 -12.92 -14.98 -8.12
N ALA A 57 -12.89 -16.06 -8.91
CA ALA A 57 -12.36 -16.02 -10.27
C ALA A 57 -13.06 -14.98 -11.16
N ALA A 58 -14.38 -14.82 -10.99
CA ALA A 58 -15.17 -13.83 -11.71
C ALA A 58 -15.12 -12.43 -11.07
N SER A 59 -14.73 -12.32 -9.79
CA SER A 59 -14.68 -11.07 -9.04
C SER A 59 -13.27 -10.47 -8.92
N ARG A 60 -12.21 -11.21 -9.29
CA ARG A 60 -10.80 -10.80 -9.11
C ARG A 60 -10.42 -9.49 -9.79
N ASN A 61 -11.18 -9.08 -10.80
CA ASN A 61 -10.98 -7.83 -11.55
C ASN A 61 -12.08 -6.78 -11.25
N ASP A 62 -12.96 -7.04 -10.28
CA ASP A 62 -13.98 -6.06 -9.92
C ASP A 62 -13.34 -4.88 -9.20
N LEU A 63 -13.67 -3.66 -9.64
CA LEU A 63 -13.09 -2.44 -9.10
C LEU A 63 -13.25 -2.32 -7.58
N ALA A 64 -14.42 -2.68 -7.04
CA ALA A 64 -14.68 -2.63 -5.60
C ALA A 64 -13.77 -3.57 -4.79
N PHE A 65 -13.42 -4.74 -5.35
CA PHE A 65 -12.51 -5.68 -4.72
C PHE A 65 -11.06 -5.20 -4.84
N LEU A 66 -10.66 -4.69 -6.01
CA LEU A 66 -9.33 -4.12 -6.21
C LEU A 66 -9.09 -2.89 -5.32
N ASP A 67 -10.10 -2.05 -5.10
CA ASP A 67 -10.02 -0.93 -4.18
C ASP A 67 -9.89 -1.36 -2.72
N PHE A 68 -10.55 -2.45 -2.32
CA PHE A 68 -10.37 -3.03 -1.00
C PHE A 68 -8.95 -3.58 -0.83
N PHE A 69 -8.46 -4.36 -1.80
CA PHE A 69 -7.09 -4.87 -1.79
C PHE A 69 -6.07 -3.72 -1.73
N ARG A 70 -6.25 -2.66 -2.51
CA ARG A 70 -5.41 -1.46 -2.47
C ARG A 70 -5.34 -0.82 -1.08
N GLN A 71 -6.45 -0.81 -0.34
CA GLN A 71 -6.48 -0.29 1.03
C GLN A 71 -5.73 -1.19 2.03
N ILE A 72 -5.84 -2.52 1.88
CA ILE A 72 -5.02 -3.46 2.66
C ILE A 72 -3.53 -3.20 2.38
N ARG A 73 -3.15 -3.13 1.10
CA ARG A 73 -1.78 -2.87 0.66
C ARG A 73 -1.24 -1.54 1.19
N ASP A 74 -2.09 -0.52 1.26
CA ASP A 74 -1.74 0.79 1.82
C ASP A 74 -1.40 0.69 3.31
N ARG A 75 -2.22 -0.04 4.07
CA ARG A 75 -2.04 -0.27 5.50
C ARG A 75 -0.80 -1.11 5.78
N GLU A 76 -0.61 -2.21 5.05
CA GLU A 76 0.58 -3.06 5.12
C GLU A 76 1.85 -2.27 4.84
N MET A 77 1.86 -1.43 3.80
CA MET A 77 3.02 -0.58 3.48
C MET A 77 3.33 0.38 4.63
N LYS A 78 2.31 1.04 5.21
CA LYS A 78 2.52 1.94 6.36
C LYS A 78 3.17 1.21 7.54
N MET A 79 2.66 0.02 7.90
CA MET A 79 3.23 -0.79 8.98
C MET A 79 4.67 -1.20 8.67
N TYR A 80 4.92 -1.71 7.45
CA TYR A 80 6.24 -2.14 7.02
C TYR A 80 7.28 -1.01 7.07
N MET A 81 6.89 0.19 6.62
CA MET A 81 7.75 1.38 6.65
C MET A 81 8.02 1.84 8.08
N GLN A 82 6.99 1.83 8.93
CA GLN A 82 7.10 2.23 10.34
C GLN A 82 8.06 1.32 11.14
N GLU A 83 8.12 0.03 10.81
CA GLU A 83 9.03 -0.93 11.46
C GLU A 83 10.50 -0.78 11.04
N ARG A 84 10.77 -0.20 9.87
CA ARG A 84 12.10 -0.22 9.23
C ARG A 84 12.77 1.13 9.12
N LEU A 85 12.00 2.20 9.18
CA LEU A 85 12.52 3.56 9.17
C LEU A 85 12.71 4.07 10.59
N SER A 86 13.62 5.03 10.74
CA SER A 86 13.60 5.88 11.92
C SER A 86 12.27 6.63 12.02
N LYS A 87 11.94 7.14 13.21
CA LYS A 87 10.70 7.90 13.39
C LYS A 87 10.68 9.13 12.48
N GLU A 88 11.81 9.82 12.35
CA GLU A 88 12.00 11.01 11.54
C GLU A 88 11.81 10.69 10.05
N ASP A 89 12.42 9.62 9.55
CA ASP A 89 12.30 9.19 8.14
C ASP A 89 10.88 8.70 7.81
N TYR A 90 10.23 8.01 8.75
CA TYR A 90 8.84 7.59 8.59
C TYR A 90 7.89 8.78 8.47
N LEU A 91 8.07 9.82 9.29
CA LEU A 91 7.29 11.05 9.21
C LEU A 91 7.54 11.82 7.91
N LEU A 92 8.81 11.86 7.47
CA LEU A 92 9.17 12.44 6.17
C LEU A 92 8.47 11.69 5.04
N TRP A 93 8.55 10.36 5.03
CA TRP A 93 7.88 9.51 4.05
C TRP A 93 6.37 9.75 4.02
N LEU A 94 5.69 9.76 5.19
CA LEU A 94 4.25 10.03 5.28
C LEU A 94 3.86 11.39 4.68
N THR A 95 4.69 12.41 4.91
CA THR A 95 4.44 13.78 4.43
C THR A 95 4.53 13.87 2.91
N HIS A 96 5.47 13.15 2.29
CA HIS A 96 5.69 13.19 0.85
C HIS A 96 4.86 12.18 0.05
N ARG A 97 4.28 11.17 0.70
CA ARG A 97 3.45 10.13 0.05
C ARG A 97 2.16 10.67 -0.60
N HIS A 98 1.68 11.81 -0.14
CA HIS A 98 0.40 12.39 -0.56
C HIS A 98 0.54 13.60 -1.49
N ARG A 99 1.76 13.94 -1.93
CA ARG A 99 1.90 15.04 -2.89
C ARG A 99 1.28 14.59 -4.22
N PRO A 100 0.19 15.20 -4.68
CA PRO A 100 -0.28 14.93 -6.04
C PRO A 100 0.86 15.30 -6.99
N SER A 101 1.11 14.46 -7.98
CA SER A 101 1.95 14.82 -9.11
C SER A 101 1.40 16.13 -9.69
N GLU A 102 2.13 17.22 -9.50
CA GLU A 102 1.92 18.46 -10.25
C GLU A 102 2.33 18.13 -11.69
N GLU A 103 1.36 17.70 -12.50
CA GLU A 103 1.43 17.70 -13.97
C GLU A 103 0.96 19.05 -14.52
#